data_AF-A0A1M2ZVD6-F1
#
_entry.id   AF-A0A1M2ZVD6-F1
#
_cell.length_a   1.000
_cell.length_b   1.000
_cell.length_c   1.000
_cell.angle_alpha   90.00
_cell.angle_beta   90.00
_cell.angle_gamma   90.00
#
_symmetry.space_group_name_H-M   'P 1'
#
loop_
_entity.id
_entity.type
_entity.pdbx_description
1 polymer ?
#
loop_
_entity_poly.entity_id
_entity_poly.type
_entity_poly.pdbx_seq_one_letter_code
_entity_poly.pdbx_strand_id
1 'polypeptide(L)'
;MQDESSSGPSQGRFSPRRFAFLALLWLTIGAFAGFIVAGTASLIPNAWIPFGIVGFIVAGFALSGLLVRRVTRGMARIVKPAQGGLPPGRRVLARVDKLREAGLTVANFDHLFLFTLTVFPPEEAPPYETTIRQFITMGELPNFHTGRFLVFVEDPASPGYGLIEKEPPEDWQRKADAPPEGYRTQKAARSYPDRGVRLLGLGGDRPPAMSPARLAINIVTMLAFLAFGFLAPFALVTGGIETVTTFFEDLPKTLTGRNEGNFDRDKLRKAYDRAVTYAGDRPVETIRIYRDYVKLTVANPSQANAYDDVTLRGAISDSRPDGASYAIRPDETFRASETNFAMLDHALVDASLHGDRKKLIYIGFRTRSIPDVGRGTDDRATTGNRKSIVVTVGFDGDYGSTSRTYDAETGRFLD
;
A
#
# COMPACT_ATOMS: atom_id res chain seq x y z
N MET A 1 37.36 39.22 31.70
CA MET A 1 37.69 38.50 30.45
C MET A 1 36.75 37.31 30.37
N GLN A 2 35.81 37.40 29.43
CA GLN A 2 34.78 36.41 29.15
C GLN A 2 35.37 35.35 28.22
N ASP A 3 35.25 34.08 28.58
CA ASP A 3 35.41 32.96 27.65
C ASP A 3 34.00 32.50 27.22
N GLU A 4 33.54 33.05 26.10
CA GLU A 4 32.39 32.54 25.36
C GLU A 4 32.80 31.29 24.60
N SER A 5 32.59 30.12 25.21
CA SER A 5 32.62 28.85 24.48
C SER A 5 31.33 28.72 23.65
N SER A 6 31.45 29.10 22.38
CA SER A 6 30.41 28.93 21.37
C SER A 6 30.14 27.44 21.11
N SER A 7 29.09 26.90 21.74
CA SER A 7 28.52 25.60 21.37
C SER A 7 27.78 25.74 20.04
N GLY A 8 28.48 25.50 18.93
CA GLY A 8 27.89 25.47 17.60
C GLY A 8 26.74 24.44 17.49
N PRO A 9 25.68 24.73 16.71
CA PRO A 9 24.54 23.83 16.57
C PRO A 9 24.99 22.51 15.96
N SER A 10 24.74 21.41 16.68
CA SER A 10 25.06 20.06 16.23
C SER A 10 24.42 19.80 14.86
N GLN A 11 25.22 19.75 13.81
CA GLN A 11 24.77 19.32 12.49
C GLN A 11 24.17 17.92 12.62
N GLY A 12 22.87 17.80 12.35
CA GLY A 12 22.16 16.52 12.37
C GLY A 12 22.86 15.52 11.45
N ARG A 13 23.60 14.57 12.05
CA ARG A 13 24.27 13.49 11.33
C ARG A 13 23.24 12.67 10.56
N PHE A 14 23.44 12.55 9.26
CA PHE A 14 22.67 11.65 8.41
C PHE A 14 22.77 10.23 8.97
N SER A 15 21.63 9.65 9.34
CA SER A 15 21.57 8.28 9.82
C SER A 15 21.07 7.38 8.68
N PRO A 16 21.95 6.64 7.98
CA PRO A 16 21.56 5.82 6.83
C PRO A 16 20.50 4.78 7.19
N ARG A 17 20.50 4.29 8.43
CA ARG A 17 19.48 3.37 8.95
C ARG A 17 18.07 3.97 9.01
N ARG A 18 17.93 5.26 9.35
CA ARG A 18 16.61 5.92 9.36
C ARG A 18 16.12 6.19 7.93
N PHE A 19 17.04 6.59 7.05
CA PHE A 19 16.75 6.78 5.64
C PHE A 19 16.24 5.49 4.99
N ALA A 20 16.97 4.38 5.16
CA ALA A 20 16.59 3.08 4.62
C ALA A 20 15.20 2.61 5.12
N PHE A 21 14.91 2.84 6.41
CA PHE A 21 13.60 2.50 6.97
C PHE A 21 12.46 3.32 6.36
N LEU A 22 12.65 4.65 6.23
CA LEU A 22 11.65 5.52 5.63
C LEU A 22 11.46 5.23 4.13
N ALA A 23 12.55 4.96 3.40
CA ALA A 23 12.51 4.54 2.01
C ALA A 23 11.71 3.25 1.85
N LEU A 24 12.00 2.23 2.68
CA LEU A 24 11.28 0.96 2.65
C LEU A 24 9.78 1.14 2.98
N LEU A 25 9.46 1.98 3.95
CA LEU A 25 8.07 2.30 4.30
C LEU A 25 7.32 2.91 3.12
N TRP A 26 7.87 3.96 2.49
CA TRP A 26 7.23 4.64 1.36
C TRP A 26 7.15 3.76 0.12
N LEU A 27 8.17 2.94 -0.15
CA LEU A 27 8.14 1.93 -1.21
C LEU A 27 7.01 0.91 -0.97
N THR A 28 6.83 0.45 0.27
CA THR A 28 5.78 -0.52 0.63
C THR A 28 4.39 0.08 0.48
N ILE A 29 4.20 1.32 0.93
CA ILE A 29 2.92 2.04 0.76
C ILE A 29 2.62 2.24 -0.73
N GLY A 30 3.62 2.68 -1.51
CA GLY A 30 3.50 2.82 -2.96
C GLY A 30 3.10 1.50 -3.61
N ALA A 31 3.77 0.40 -3.25
CA ALA A 31 3.51 -0.92 -3.81
C ALA A 31 2.09 -1.40 -3.51
N PHE A 32 1.61 -1.16 -2.30
CA PHE A 32 0.23 -1.48 -1.91
C PHE A 32 -0.79 -0.69 -2.73
N ALA A 33 -0.59 0.63 -2.87
CA ALA A 33 -1.45 1.47 -3.69
C ALA A 33 -1.45 1.00 -5.17
N GLY A 34 -0.28 0.62 -5.70
CA GLY A 34 -0.14 0.07 -7.05
C GLY A 34 -0.96 -1.20 -7.25
N PHE A 35 -0.87 -2.15 -6.31
CA PHE A 35 -1.65 -3.38 -6.35
C PHE A 35 -3.16 -3.14 -6.27
N ILE A 36 -3.63 -2.24 -5.40
CA ILE A 36 -5.06 -1.91 -5.33
C ILE A 36 -5.55 -1.35 -6.65
N VAL A 37 -4.82 -0.35 -7.19
CA VAL A 37 -5.23 0.31 -8.43
C VAL A 37 -5.26 -0.68 -9.59
N ALA A 38 -4.22 -1.51 -9.76
CA ALA A 38 -4.20 -2.55 -10.78
C ALA A 38 -5.36 -3.55 -10.59
N GLY A 39 -5.66 -3.93 -9.35
CA GLY A 39 -6.75 -4.87 -9.03
C GLY A 39 -8.13 -4.29 -9.35
N THR A 40 -8.39 -3.05 -8.97
CA THR A 40 -9.65 -2.36 -9.28
C THR A 40 -9.86 -2.10 -10.77
N ALA A 41 -8.77 -1.98 -11.53
CA ALA A 41 -8.80 -1.88 -12.98
C ALA A 41 -8.91 -3.25 -13.68
N SER A 42 -9.06 -4.34 -12.92
CA SER A 42 -9.07 -5.72 -13.43
C SER A 42 -7.82 -6.09 -14.23
N LEU A 43 -6.70 -5.39 -14.05
CA LEU A 43 -5.48 -5.65 -14.83
C LEU A 43 -4.68 -6.82 -14.27
N ILE A 44 -4.96 -7.22 -13.02
CA ILE A 44 -4.27 -8.30 -12.33
C ILE A 44 -4.88 -9.66 -12.70
N PRO A 45 -4.08 -10.66 -13.12
CA PRO A 45 -4.58 -12.03 -13.26
C PRO A 45 -5.10 -12.56 -11.92
N ASN A 46 -6.23 -13.28 -11.90
CA ASN A 46 -6.83 -13.78 -10.65
C ASN A 46 -5.86 -14.59 -9.78
N ALA A 47 -4.87 -15.26 -10.40
CA ALA A 47 -3.82 -16.01 -9.71
C ALA A 47 -2.90 -15.14 -8.83
N TRP A 48 -2.79 -13.82 -9.08
CA TRP A 48 -1.92 -12.90 -8.35
C TRP A 48 -2.59 -12.27 -7.12
N ILE A 49 -3.92 -12.32 -7.03
CA ILE A 49 -4.69 -11.75 -5.90
C ILE A 49 -4.24 -12.35 -4.55
N PRO A 50 -4.08 -13.69 -4.39
CA PRO A 50 -3.62 -14.28 -3.14
C PRO A 50 -2.21 -13.82 -2.74
N PHE A 51 -1.30 -13.67 -3.70
CA PHE A 51 0.07 -13.21 -3.44
C PHE A 51 0.11 -11.77 -2.96
N GLY A 52 -0.74 -10.89 -3.52
CA GLY A 52 -0.89 -9.51 -3.05
C GLY A 52 -1.39 -9.44 -1.60
N ILE A 53 -2.42 -10.24 -1.27
CA ILE A 53 -3.00 -10.30 0.08
C ILE A 53 -1.98 -10.85 1.09
N VAL A 54 -1.38 -12.00 0.81
CA VAL A 54 -0.41 -12.64 1.71
C VAL A 54 0.84 -11.77 1.87
N GLY A 55 1.36 -11.20 0.77
CA GLY A 55 2.50 -10.28 0.80
C GLY A 55 2.23 -9.06 1.66
N PHE A 56 1.03 -8.49 1.59
CA PHE A 56 0.63 -7.35 2.42
C PHE A 56 0.50 -7.72 3.90
N ILE A 57 -0.08 -8.88 4.21
CA ILE A 57 -0.17 -9.38 5.59
C ILE A 57 1.24 -9.55 6.18
N VAL A 58 2.14 -10.22 5.46
CA VAL A 58 3.53 -10.44 5.89
C VAL A 58 4.27 -9.10 6.06
N ALA A 59 4.13 -8.18 5.11
CA ALA A 59 4.74 -6.86 5.18
C ALA A 59 4.19 -6.05 6.37
N GLY A 60 2.88 -6.09 6.61
CA GLY A 60 2.21 -5.46 7.75
C GLY A 60 2.67 -6.02 9.09
N PHE A 61 2.80 -7.34 9.21
CA PHE A 61 3.37 -8.00 10.38
C PHE A 61 4.85 -7.65 10.57
N ALA A 62 5.64 -7.62 9.50
CA ALA A 62 7.05 -7.24 9.58
C ALA A 62 7.22 -5.78 10.01
N LEU A 63 6.41 -4.87 9.46
CA LEU A 63 6.43 -3.45 9.81
C LEU A 63 5.98 -3.23 11.26
N SER A 64 4.89 -3.89 11.67
CA SER A 64 4.38 -3.85 13.04
C SER A 64 5.39 -4.45 14.02
N GLY A 65 5.98 -5.60 13.69
CA GLY A 65 7.03 -6.23 14.49
C GLY A 65 8.27 -5.35 14.61
N LEU A 66 8.67 -4.66 13.55
CA LEU A 66 9.81 -3.72 13.59
C LEU A 66 9.48 -2.49 14.45
N LEU A 67 8.25 -1.97 14.33
CA LEU A 67 7.76 -0.83 15.12
C LEU A 67 7.69 -1.20 16.60
N VAL A 68 7.05 -2.32 16.93
CA VAL A 68 6.98 -2.88 18.29
C VAL A 68 8.38 -3.14 18.82
N ARG A 69 9.29 -3.73 18.04
CA ARG A 69 10.69 -3.95 18.46
C ARG A 69 11.45 -2.65 18.69
N ARG A 70 11.12 -1.59 17.98
CA ARG A 70 11.75 -0.26 18.14
C ARG A 70 11.19 0.49 19.34
N VAL A 71 9.87 0.43 19.55
CA VAL A 71 9.18 0.94 20.73
C VAL A 71 9.64 0.20 21.97
N THR A 72 9.64 -1.14 21.95
CA THR A 72 10.13 -1.95 23.08
C THR A 72 11.63 -1.79 23.31
N ARG A 73 12.49 -1.57 22.32
CA ARG A 73 13.90 -1.20 22.59
C ARG A 73 14.06 0.21 23.15
N GLY A 74 13.23 1.15 22.73
CA GLY A 74 13.18 2.50 23.30
C GLY A 74 12.71 2.48 24.75
N MET A 75 11.65 1.71 25.02
CA MET A 75 11.10 1.49 26.36
C MET A 75 12.02 0.62 27.22
N ALA A 76 12.66 -0.42 26.71
CA ALA A 76 13.60 -1.24 27.47
C ALA A 76 14.88 -0.47 27.88
N ARG A 77 15.23 0.64 27.20
CA ARG A 77 16.26 1.57 27.70
C ARG A 77 15.77 2.43 28.86
N ILE A 78 14.47 2.64 28.96
CA ILE A 78 13.82 3.42 30.02
C ILE A 78 13.39 2.51 31.18
N VAL A 79 13.10 1.24 30.90
CA VAL A 79 12.42 0.27 31.77
C VAL A 79 13.35 -0.83 32.26
N LYS A 80 14.56 -1.05 31.70
CA LYS A 80 15.49 -2.01 32.31
C LYS A 80 15.76 -1.57 33.76
N PRO A 81 15.23 -2.30 34.76
CA PRO A 81 15.76 -2.17 36.11
C PRO A 81 17.17 -2.72 35.97
N ALA A 82 18.15 -1.98 36.44
CA ALA A 82 19.50 -2.49 36.51
C ALA A 82 19.49 -3.70 37.45
N GLN A 83 19.38 -4.92 36.90
CA GLN A 83 19.78 -6.16 37.57
C GLN A 83 21.30 -6.21 37.83
N GLY A 84 22.02 -5.12 37.60
CA GLY A 84 23.29 -4.82 38.22
C GLY A 84 23.42 -3.31 38.35
N GLY A 85 23.10 -2.80 39.55
CA GLY A 85 23.36 -1.42 40.02
C GLY A 85 22.85 -0.29 39.13
N LEU A 86 21.97 0.58 39.64
CA LEU A 86 21.73 1.86 38.98
C LEU A 86 23.09 2.50 38.61
N PRO A 87 23.24 3.10 37.41
CA PRO A 87 24.42 3.89 37.10
C PRO A 87 24.62 4.94 38.21
N PRO A 88 25.85 5.42 38.48
CA PRO A 88 26.14 6.35 39.57
C PRO A 88 25.55 7.74 39.25
N GLY A 89 24.23 7.84 39.27
CA GLY A 89 23.47 9.08 39.24
C GLY A 89 23.41 9.67 40.63
N ARG A 90 23.33 11.00 40.71
CA ARG A 90 23.23 11.71 41.98
C ARG A 90 21.83 11.46 42.54
N ARG A 91 21.75 10.81 43.71
CA ARG A 91 20.51 10.66 44.49
C ARG A 91 20.20 11.97 45.17
N VAL A 92 18.97 12.44 45.02
CA VAL A 92 18.47 13.69 45.59
C VAL A 92 17.02 13.49 46.06
N LEU A 93 16.61 14.28 47.04
CA LEU A 93 15.23 14.24 47.51
C LEU A 93 14.35 15.05 46.55
N ALA A 94 13.15 14.54 46.28
CA ALA A 94 12.17 15.24 45.45
C ALA A 94 10.78 15.16 46.06
N ARG A 95 10.06 16.29 46.10
CA ARG A 95 8.66 16.36 46.52
C ARG A 95 7.75 16.24 45.29
N VAL A 96 6.73 15.39 45.38
CA VAL A 96 5.69 15.30 44.34
C VAL A 96 4.75 16.51 44.47
N ASP A 97 4.72 17.37 43.46
CA ASP A 97 3.79 18.51 43.45
C ASP A 97 2.50 18.19 42.69
N LYS A 98 2.62 17.44 41.58
CA LYS A 98 1.46 17.00 40.79
C LYS A 98 1.71 15.62 40.21
N LEU A 99 0.64 14.83 40.19
CA LEU A 99 0.59 13.53 39.53
C LEU A 99 -0.58 13.52 38.55
N ARG A 100 -0.34 13.09 37.31
CA ARG A 100 -1.38 12.92 36.29
C ARG A 100 -1.14 11.66 35.49
N GLU A 101 -2.20 10.91 35.20
CA GLU A 101 -2.11 9.77 34.28
C GLU A 101 -1.97 10.27 32.83
N ALA A 102 -1.06 9.67 32.07
CA ALA A 102 -0.78 10.01 30.68
C ALA A 102 -1.71 9.31 29.67
N GLY A 103 -2.58 8.40 30.13
CA GLY A 103 -3.51 7.62 29.30
C GLY A 103 -2.86 6.51 28.48
N LEU A 104 -1.66 6.03 28.85
CA LEU A 104 -0.97 4.92 28.18
C LEU A 104 -0.79 3.76 29.15
N THR A 105 -1.29 2.58 28.78
CA THR A 105 -1.13 1.33 29.52
C THR A 105 -0.29 0.33 28.73
N VAL A 106 0.66 -0.33 29.40
CA VAL A 106 1.46 -1.43 28.84
C VAL A 106 1.11 -2.71 29.59
N ALA A 107 0.86 -3.77 28.83
CA ALA A 107 0.52 -5.10 29.37
C ALA A 107 -0.66 -5.12 30.37
N ASN A 108 -1.59 -4.15 30.28
CA ASN A 108 -2.76 -3.98 31.16
C ASN A 108 -2.46 -3.70 32.65
N PHE A 109 -1.20 -3.59 33.08
CA PHE A 109 -0.84 -3.39 34.49
C PHE A 109 0.06 -2.18 34.73
N ASP A 110 0.87 -1.78 33.75
CA ASP A 110 1.78 -0.64 33.87
C ASP A 110 1.15 0.61 33.26
N HIS A 111 0.82 1.58 34.10
CA HIS A 111 0.24 2.86 33.68
C HIS A 111 1.35 3.92 33.60
N LEU A 112 1.37 4.69 32.52
CA LEU A 112 2.29 5.81 32.39
C LEU A 112 1.74 7.02 33.15
N PHE A 113 2.49 7.51 34.12
CA PHE A 113 2.18 8.73 34.87
C PHE A 113 3.17 9.86 34.55
N LEU A 114 2.66 11.09 34.51
CA LEU A 114 3.44 12.32 34.53
C LEU A 114 3.57 12.81 35.97
N PHE A 115 4.82 12.96 36.40
CA PHE A 115 5.20 13.48 37.70
C PHE A 115 5.78 14.87 37.55
N THR A 116 5.16 15.86 38.19
CA THR A 116 5.79 17.15 38.44
C THR A 116 6.43 17.10 39.83
N LEU A 117 7.75 17.21 39.87
CA LEU A 117 8.56 17.06 41.07
C LEU A 117 9.33 18.35 41.37
N THR A 118 9.37 18.79 42.62
CA THR A 118 10.38 19.75 43.09
C THR A 118 11.55 18.98 43.68
N VAL A 119 12.72 19.08 43.05
CA VAL A 119 13.96 18.40 43.44
C VAL A 119 14.81 19.31 44.32
N PHE A 120 15.38 18.74 45.39
CA PHE A 120 16.22 19.41 46.39
C PHE A 120 17.65 18.86 46.34
N PRO A 121 18.57 19.57 45.65
CA PRO A 121 19.98 19.19 45.61
C PRO A 121 20.65 19.35 46.99
N PRO A 122 21.60 18.46 47.36
CA PRO A 122 22.27 18.50 48.66
C PRO A 122 23.41 19.55 48.80
N GLU A 123 23.89 20.13 47.69
CA GLU A 123 24.81 21.28 47.69
C GLU A 123 23.95 22.54 47.48
N GLU A 124 24.42 23.73 47.87
CA GLU A 124 23.73 25.04 47.89
C GLU A 124 23.03 25.51 46.57
N ALA A 125 22.91 24.64 45.58
CA ALA A 125 22.05 24.82 44.43
C ALA A 125 20.57 24.98 44.83
N PRO A 126 19.86 25.94 44.20
CA PRO A 126 18.47 26.18 44.50
C PRO A 126 17.59 25.01 44.02
N PRO A 127 16.47 24.70 44.70
CA PRO A 127 15.53 23.68 44.26
C PRO A 127 14.99 23.95 42.86
N TYR A 128 14.71 22.91 42.10
CA TYR A 128 14.15 23.03 40.75
C TYR A 128 12.95 22.11 40.53
N GLU A 129 12.02 22.54 39.69
CA GLU A 129 10.89 21.74 39.24
C GLU A 129 11.30 20.94 38.01
N THR A 130 10.90 19.68 37.94
CA THR A 130 11.06 18.85 36.74
C THR A 130 9.78 18.05 36.48
N THR A 131 9.49 17.79 35.20
CA THR A 131 8.43 16.87 34.82
C THR A 131 9.00 15.61 34.17
N ILE A 132 8.73 14.46 34.78
CA ILE A 132 9.16 13.15 34.29
C ILE A 132 7.98 12.24 33.97
N ARG A 133 8.23 11.22 33.16
CA ARG A 133 7.25 10.20 32.78
C ARG A 133 7.75 8.83 33.22
N GLN A 134 6.98 8.11 34.03
CA GLN A 134 7.39 6.79 34.53
C GLN A 134 6.21 5.83 34.59
N PHE A 135 6.48 4.55 34.31
CA PHE A 135 5.51 3.47 34.44
C PHE A 135 5.42 3.01 35.88
N ILE A 136 4.19 3.01 36.39
CA ILE A 136 3.87 2.61 37.76
C ILE A 136 2.65 1.72 37.70
N THR A 137 2.68 0.66 38.49
CA THR A 137 1.53 -0.25 38.61
C THR A 137 0.48 0.37 39.52
N MET A 138 -0.79 0.00 39.35
CA MET A 138 -1.86 0.49 40.25
C MET A 138 -1.64 0.12 41.72
N GLY A 139 -0.92 -0.98 42.01
CA GLY A 139 -0.53 -1.36 43.37
C GLY A 139 0.58 -0.51 43.98
N GLU A 140 1.44 0.09 43.15
CA GLU A 140 2.51 0.99 43.58
C GLU A 140 2.02 2.43 43.77
N LEU A 141 0.92 2.82 43.12
CA LEU A 141 0.37 4.18 43.11
C LEU A 141 0.19 4.82 44.52
N PRO A 142 -0.24 4.12 45.58
CA PRO A 142 -0.36 4.71 46.92
C PRO A 142 0.96 5.29 47.47
N ASN A 143 2.10 4.80 46.97
CA ASN A 143 3.43 5.31 47.33
C ASN A 143 3.75 6.66 46.69
N PHE A 144 2.92 7.12 45.74
CA PHE A 144 3.15 8.29 44.91
C PHE A 144 1.94 9.25 45.02
N HIS A 145 1.93 10.11 46.04
CA HIS A 145 0.87 11.12 46.21
C HIS A 145 1.47 12.52 46.41
N THR A 146 0.68 13.55 46.07
CA THR A 146 1.09 14.95 46.19
C THR A 146 1.53 15.29 47.63
N GLY A 147 2.66 15.97 47.75
CA GLY A 147 3.29 16.35 49.02
C GLY A 147 4.30 15.32 49.55
N ARG A 148 4.32 14.09 49.01
CA ARG A 148 5.27 13.06 49.44
C ARG A 148 6.68 13.33 48.90
N PHE A 149 7.68 13.04 49.73
CA PHE A 149 9.08 13.06 49.35
C PHE A 149 9.52 11.67 48.87
N LEU A 150 10.28 11.66 47.79
CA LEU A 150 10.75 10.47 47.09
C LEU A 150 12.23 10.64 46.75
N VAL A 151 12.88 9.54 46.38
CA VAL A 151 14.27 9.55 45.94
C VAL A 151 14.30 9.66 44.42
N PHE A 152 14.87 10.76 43.94
CA PHE A 152 15.08 11.03 42.53
C PHE A 152 16.54 10.79 42.18
N VAL A 153 16.77 10.03 41.10
CA VAL A 153 18.11 9.76 40.58
C VAL A 153 18.28 10.58 39.32
N GLU A 154 19.12 11.61 39.41
CA GLU A 154 19.41 12.51 38.30
C GLU A 154 20.38 11.85 37.30
N ASP A 155 20.09 12.01 36.00
CA ASP A 155 20.96 11.56 34.92
C ASP A 155 22.19 12.48 34.83
N PRO A 156 23.42 11.94 35.05
CA PRO A 156 24.64 12.76 34.99
C PRO A 156 24.88 13.38 33.61
N ALA A 157 24.31 12.82 32.54
CA ALA A 157 24.41 13.39 31.19
C ALA A 157 23.38 14.49 30.90
N SER A 158 22.36 14.66 31.76
CA SER A 158 21.25 15.58 31.52
C SER A 158 20.66 16.14 32.83
N PRO A 159 21.25 17.21 33.37
CA PRO A 159 20.76 17.86 34.59
C PRO A 159 19.28 18.25 34.49
N GLY A 160 18.54 18.03 35.57
CA GLY A 160 17.10 18.25 35.67
C GLY A 160 16.23 17.10 35.16
N TYR A 161 16.80 16.00 34.67
CA TYR A 161 16.07 14.83 34.20
C TYR A 161 16.59 13.55 34.85
N GLY A 162 15.70 12.59 35.07
CA GLY A 162 16.01 11.42 35.88
C GLY A 162 14.79 10.53 36.09
N LEU A 163 14.90 9.65 37.09
CA LEU A 163 13.90 8.63 37.41
C LEU A 163 13.62 8.64 38.91
N ILE A 164 12.40 8.28 39.31
CA ILE A 164 12.12 7.98 40.71
C ILE A 164 12.59 6.55 41.01
N GLU A 165 13.41 6.39 42.05
CA GLU A 165 13.84 5.09 42.56
C GLU A 165 12.70 4.50 43.39
N LYS A 166 12.10 3.39 42.91
CA LYS A 166 10.93 2.76 43.54
C LYS A 166 11.26 2.07 44.86
N GLU A 167 12.47 1.51 44.95
CA GLU A 167 13.02 0.80 46.10
C GLU A 167 14.37 1.43 46.48
N PRO A 168 14.38 2.63 47.09
CA PRO A 168 15.63 3.27 47.46
C PRO A 168 16.28 2.54 48.65
N PRO A 169 17.61 2.66 48.81
CA PRO A 169 18.31 2.18 50.00
C PRO A 169 17.72 2.76 51.31
N GLU A 170 17.79 1.99 52.41
CA GLU A 170 17.14 2.34 53.69
C GLU A 170 17.56 3.70 54.28
N ASP A 171 18.78 4.15 54.02
CA ASP A 171 19.28 5.47 54.46
C ASP A 171 18.59 6.61 53.72
N TRP A 172 18.32 6.44 52.43
CA TRP A 172 17.57 7.40 51.61
C TRP A 172 16.08 7.33 51.87
N GLN A 173 15.54 6.14 52.13
CA GLN A 173 14.15 5.97 52.53
C GLN A 173 13.86 6.75 53.83
N ARG A 174 14.73 6.62 54.85
CA ARG A 174 14.62 7.40 56.09
C ARG A 174 14.67 8.91 55.86
N LYS A 175 15.52 9.39 54.95
CA LYS A 175 15.60 10.82 54.58
C LYS A 175 14.35 11.31 53.84
N ALA A 176 13.72 10.46 53.05
CA ALA A 176 12.47 10.77 52.37
C ALA A 176 11.28 10.79 53.35
N ASP A 177 11.26 9.90 54.34
CA ASP A 177 10.20 9.83 55.35
C ASP A 177 10.30 10.98 56.38
N ALA A 178 11.53 11.43 56.70
CA ALA A 178 11.81 12.55 57.59
C ALA A 178 12.63 13.65 56.89
N PRO A 179 12.04 14.39 55.92
CA PRO A 179 12.75 15.43 55.20
C PRO A 179 13.02 16.64 56.09
N PRO A 180 14.08 17.44 55.82
CA PRO A 180 14.31 18.71 56.50
C PRO A 180 13.07 19.63 56.43
N GLU A 181 12.70 20.26 57.54
CA GLU A 181 11.47 21.07 57.61
C GLU A 181 11.39 22.18 56.55
N GLY A 182 12.54 22.78 56.21
CA GLY A 182 12.64 23.83 55.20
C GLY A 182 12.20 23.38 53.78
N TYR A 183 12.29 22.09 53.45
CA TYR A 183 11.92 21.60 52.13
C TYR A 183 10.40 21.57 51.90
N ARG A 184 9.60 21.57 52.97
CA ARG A 184 8.13 21.51 52.87
C ARG A 184 7.55 22.80 52.27
N THR A 185 8.15 23.95 52.55
CA THR A 185 7.64 25.27 52.16
C THR A 185 8.43 25.92 51.02
N GLN A 186 9.62 25.42 50.71
CA GLN A 186 10.46 25.96 49.66
C GLN A 186 9.88 25.69 48.27
N LYS A 187 9.90 26.71 47.41
CA LYS A 187 9.46 26.66 46.01
C LYS A 187 10.66 26.50 45.08
N ALA A 188 10.42 25.86 43.94
CA ALA A 188 11.41 25.75 42.88
C ALA A 188 11.82 27.14 42.36
N ALA A 189 13.13 27.36 42.22
CA ALA A 189 13.70 28.57 41.61
C ALA A 189 13.81 28.45 40.08
N ARG A 190 13.82 27.23 39.54
CA ARG A 190 13.98 26.92 38.12
C ARG A 190 13.03 25.79 37.73
N SER A 191 12.54 25.78 36.49
CA SER A 191 11.67 24.71 35.97
C SER A 191 12.27 24.06 34.72
N TYR A 192 12.25 22.72 34.69
CA TYR A 192 12.62 21.86 33.58
C TYR A 192 11.35 21.20 33.02
N PRO A 193 10.90 21.59 31.82
CA PRO A 193 9.65 21.07 31.26
C PRO A 193 9.80 19.62 30.80
N ASP A 194 8.65 18.95 30.68
CA ASP A 194 8.53 17.60 30.12
C ASP A 194 9.11 17.55 28.70
N ARG A 195 10.04 16.61 28.45
CA ARG A 195 10.65 16.40 27.13
C ARG A 195 9.76 15.61 26.16
N GLY A 196 8.63 15.09 26.63
CA GLY A 196 7.73 14.25 25.85
C GLY A 196 8.35 12.89 25.51
N VAL A 197 7.51 11.94 25.04
CA VAL A 197 8.03 10.68 24.53
C VAL A 197 8.65 10.93 23.16
N ARG A 198 9.95 10.70 23.01
CA ARG A 198 10.64 10.61 21.70
C ARG A 198 10.22 9.34 20.95
N LEU A 199 8.92 9.06 20.83
CA LEU A 199 8.42 7.79 20.30
C LEU A 199 8.72 7.64 18.80
N LEU A 200 8.95 8.74 18.08
CA LEU A 200 9.23 8.75 16.64
C LEU A 200 10.24 9.84 16.21
N GLY A 201 10.95 10.48 17.15
CA GLY A 201 11.77 11.65 16.85
C GLY A 201 10.97 12.91 16.47
N LEU A 202 9.68 12.94 16.81
CA LEU A 202 8.72 14.01 16.48
C LEU A 202 8.21 14.78 17.72
N GLY A 203 8.91 14.73 18.85
CA GLY A 203 8.53 15.49 20.04
C GLY A 203 9.72 16.00 20.84
N GLY A 204 9.69 17.28 21.21
CA GLY A 204 10.25 17.76 22.47
C GLY A 204 11.21 18.94 22.43
N ASP A 205 11.92 19.17 21.33
CA ASP A 205 12.65 20.41 21.07
C ASP A 205 12.16 20.91 19.73
N ARG A 206 12.00 22.23 19.54
CA ARG A 206 11.81 22.80 18.19
C ARG A 206 12.73 22.03 17.24
N PRO A 207 12.23 21.33 16.20
CA PRO A 207 13.13 20.66 15.28
C PRO A 207 14.15 21.72 14.86
N PRO A 208 15.46 21.45 14.95
CA PRO A 208 16.46 22.45 14.56
C PRO A 208 16.03 22.90 13.18
N ALA A 209 15.61 24.17 13.06
CA ALA A 209 14.72 24.64 12.00
C ALA A 209 15.15 23.98 10.69
N MET A 210 14.39 22.97 10.25
CA MET A 210 14.79 22.21 9.07
C MET A 210 14.78 23.25 7.96
N SER A 211 15.95 23.49 7.36
CA SER A 211 16.02 24.47 6.28
C SER A 211 14.95 24.10 5.24
N PRO A 212 14.25 25.07 4.65
CA PRO A 212 13.22 24.82 3.64
C PRO A 212 13.72 23.87 2.53
N ALA A 213 15.01 23.97 2.19
CA ALA A 213 15.69 23.07 1.28
C ALA A 213 15.72 21.60 1.75
N ARG A 214 15.99 21.32 3.02
CA ARG A 214 15.96 19.94 3.56
C ARG A 214 14.55 19.38 3.63
N LEU A 215 13.57 20.22 3.95
CA LEU A 215 12.16 19.82 3.92
C LEU A 215 11.74 19.46 2.49
N ALA A 216 12.07 20.30 1.51
CA ALA A 216 11.82 20.04 0.09
C ALA A 216 12.48 18.74 -0.38
N ILE A 217 13.76 18.52 -0.04
CA ILE A 217 14.48 17.27 -0.38
C ILE A 217 13.78 16.05 0.23
N ASN A 218 13.36 16.13 1.50
CA ASN A 218 12.66 15.01 2.14
C ASN A 218 11.31 14.72 1.48
N ILE A 219 10.54 15.76 1.12
CA ILE A 219 9.26 15.60 0.40
C ILE A 219 9.49 14.98 -0.97
N VAL A 220 10.43 15.52 -1.75
CA VAL A 220 10.76 14.99 -3.08
C VAL A 220 11.21 13.54 -2.99
N THR A 221 12.04 13.21 -2.01
CA THR A 221 12.53 11.84 -1.80
C THR A 221 11.40 10.88 -1.39
N MET A 222 10.50 11.34 -0.51
CA MET A 222 9.30 10.60 -0.13
C MET A 222 8.40 10.34 -1.33
N LEU A 223 8.13 11.36 -2.13
CA LEU A 223 7.32 11.24 -3.36
C LEU A 223 7.99 10.31 -4.37
N ALA A 224 9.32 10.39 -4.52
CA ALA A 224 10.07 9.50 -5.40
C ALA A 224 9.96 8.03 -4.95
N PHE A 225 10.13 7.73 -3.67
CA PHE A 225 9.97 6.36 -3.15
C PHE A 225 8.53 5.86 -3.24
N LEU A 226 7.55 6.73 -2.98
CA LEU A 226 6.14 6.38 -3.14
C LEU A 226 5.83 6.06 -4.61
N ALA A 227 6.25 6.93 -5.54
CA ALA A 227 6.04 6.74 -6.96
C ALA A 227 6.76 5.50 -7.49
N PHE A 228 8.02 5.28 -7.09
CA PHE A 228 8.77 4.10 -7.50
C PHE A 228 8.16 2.82 -6.93
N GLY A 229 7.73 2.87 -5.67
CA GLY A 229 7.00 1.80 -5.01
C GLY A 229 5.69 1.48 -5.71
N PHE A 230 4.98 2.48 -6.22
CA PHE A 230 3.76 2.30 -7.00
C PHE A 230 4.04 1.71 -8.39
N LEU A 231 4.94 2.35 -9.16
CA LEU A 231 5.17 2.05 -10.57
C LEU A 231 5.78 0.67 -10.79
N ALA A 232 6.72 0.24 -9.94
CA ALA A 232 7.42 -1.03 -10.15
C ALA A 232 6.49 -2.27 -10.11
N PRO A 233 5.72 -2.52 -9.04
CA PRO A 233 4.76 -3.63 -9.00
C PRO A 233 3.60 -3.40 -9.97
N PHE A 234 3.14 -2.16 -10.15
CA PHE A 234 2.08 -1.87 -11.12
C PHE A 234 2.52 -2.27 -12.54
N ALA A 235 3.72 -1.88 -12.98
CA ALA A 235 4.26 -2.30 -14.28
C ALA A 235 4.44 -3.82 -14.38
N LEU A 236 4.94 -4.47 -13.33
CA LEU A 236 5.13 -5.94 -13.32
C LEU A 236 3.80 -6.68 -13.52
N VAL A 237 2.74 -6.24 -12.84
CA VAL A 237 1.44 -6.93 -12.83
C VAL A 237 0.53 -6.48 -13.98
N THR A 238 0.86 -5.40 -14.68
CA THR A 238 0.11 -4.92 -15.86
C THR A 238 0.81 -5.23 -17.19
N GLY A 239 1.95 -5.91 -17.15
CA GLY A 239 2.68 -6.33 -18.35
C GLY A 239 3.53 -5.23 -18.99
N GLY A 240 4.19 -4.40 -18.18
CA GLY A 240 5.24 -3.48 -18.65
C GLY A 240 4.88 -1.99 -18.63
N ILE A 241 5.84 -1.17 -19.03
CA ILE A 241 5.78 0.30 -18.94
C ILE A 241 4.72 0.89 -19.88
N GLU A 242 4.46 0.27 -21.03
CA GLU A 242 3.44 0.73 -21.98
C GLU A 242 2.03 0.71 -21.37
N THR A 243 1.69 -0.32 -20.57
CA THR A 243 0.40 -0.36 -19.88
C THR A 243 0.29 0.76 -18.84
N VAL A 244 1.42 1.12 -18.21
CA VAL A 244 1.49 2.22 -17.25
C VAL A 244 1.24 3.56 -17.91
N THR A 245 1.86 3.83 -19.06
CA THR A 245 1.64 5.08 -19.79
C THR A 245 0.19 5.19 -20.25
N THR A 246 -0.39 4.12 -20.80
CA THR A 246 -1.81 4.13 -21.20
C THR A 246 -2.74 4.35 -20.00
N PHE A 247 -2.42 3.78 -18.84
CA PHE A 247 -3.21 3.99 -17.63
C PHE A 247 -3.22 5.46 -17.20
N PHE A 248 -2.07 6.15 -17.23
CA PHE A 248 -2.00 7.57 -16.89
C PHE A 248 -2.70 8.46 -17.93
N GLU A 249 -2.58 8.15 -19.22
CA GLU A 249 -3.30 8.84 -20.30
C GLU A 249 -4.82 8.68 -20.16
N ASP A 250 -5.26 7.52 -19.69
CA ASP A 250 -6.68 7.18 -19.51
C ASP A 250 -7.23 7.55 -18.14
N LEU A 251 -6.39 7.92 -17.17
CA LEU A 251 -6.83 8.26 -15.83
C LEU A 251 -7.91 9.37 -15.84
N PRO A 252 -7.76 10.47 -16.59
CA PRO A 252 -8.80 11.50 -16.68
C PRO A 252 -10.10 10.95 -17.30
N LYS A 253 -10.00 10.10 -18.33
CA LYS A 253 -11.17 9.45 -18.94
C LYS A 253 -11.86 8.49 -17.97
N THR A 254 -11.09 7.80 -17.13
CA THR A 254 -11.59 6.85 -16.13
C THR A 254 -12.31 7.58 -15.01
N LEU A 255 -11.72 8.66 -14.48
CA LEU A 255 -12.33 9.50 -13.45
C LEU A 255 -13.60 10.20 -13.93
N THR A 256 -13.68 10.54 -15.22
CA THR A 256 -14.88 11.15 -15.82
C THR A 256 -15.90 10.14 -16.33
N GLY A 257 -15.65 8.82 -16.15
CA GLY A 257 -16.54 7.75 -16.63
C GLY A 257 -16.62 7.62 -18.16
N ARG A 258 -15.67 8.22 -18.89
CA ARG A 258 -15.57 8.23 -20.36
C ARG A 258 -14.57 7.19 -20.91
N ASN A 259 -13.94 6.40 -20.04
CA ASN A 259 -12.98 5.40 -20.50
C ASN A 259 -13.71 4.20 -21.13
N GLU A 260 -13.65 4.08 -22.45
CA GLU A 260 -14.27 2.99 -23.21
C GLU A 260 -13.40 1.72 -23.24
N GLY A 261 -12.22 1.74 -22.61
CA GLY A 261 -11.28 0.62 -22.62
C GLY A 261 -10.89 0.23 -24.03
N ASN A 262 -10.79 -1.06 -24.32
CA ASN A 262 -10.47 -1.57 -25.65
C ASN A 262 -11.50 -1.23 -26.74
N PHE A 263 -12.62 -0.57 -26.43
CA PHE A 263 -13.58 -0.11 -27.45
C PHE A 263 -13.26 1.28 -28.00
N ASP A 264 -12.23 1.94 -27.48
CA ASP A 264 -11.56 3.05 -28.16
C ASP A 264 -10.77 2.50 -29.35
N ARG A 265 -10.87 3.12 -30.53
CA ARG A 265 -10.31 2.62 -31.80
C ARG A 265 -8.83 2.25 -31.72
N ASP A 266 -8.02 3.09 -31.08
CA ASP A 266 -6.57 2.87 -31.01
C ASP A 266 -6.23 1.70 -30.08
N LYS A 267 -6.99 1.55 -28.99
CA LYS A 267 -6.84 0.43 -28.05
C LYS A 267 -7.41 -0.86 -28.60
N LEU A 268 -8.50 -0.78 -29.36
CA LEU A 268 -9.09 -1.90 -30.08
C LEU A 268 -8.08 -2.48 -31.06
N ARG A 269 -7.38 -1.61 -31.80
CA ARG A 269 -6.30 -2.02 -32.70
C ARG A 269 -5.18 -2.71 -31.95
N LYS A 270 -4.69 -2.12 -30.85
CA LYS A 270 -3.64 -2.75 -30.02
C LYS A 270 -4.08 -4.10 -29.45
N ALA A 271 -5.34 -4.22 -29.01
CA ALA A 271 -5.90 -5.47 -28.48
C ALA A 271 -6.02 -6.54 -29.57
N TYR A 272 -6.48 -6.15 -30.76
CA TYR A 272 -6.54 -7.01 -31.95
C TYR A 272 -5.15 -7.48 -32.38
N ASP A 273 -4.21 -6.56 -32.58
CA ASP A 273 -2.84 -6.88 -33.02
C ASP A 273 -2.17 -7.84 -32.03
N ARG A 274 -2.40 -7.65 -30.72
CA ARG A 274 -1.92 -8.55 -29.67
C ARG A 274 -2.56 -9.93 -29.75
N ALA A 275 -3.86 -10.02 -30.01
CA ALA A 275 -4.59 -11.27 -30.18
C ALA A 275 -4.05 -12.07 -31.37
N VAL A 276 -3.89 -11.39 -32.52
CA VAL A 276 -3.35 -11.98 -33.75
C VAL A 276 -1.91 -12.43 -33.57
N THR A 277 -1.06 -11.58 -32.97
CA THR A 277 0.34 -11.90 -32.69
C THR A 277 0.47 -13.09 -31.74
N TYR A 278 -0.35 -13.14 -30.70
CA TYR A 278 -0.35 -14.26 -29.75
C TYR A 278 -0.78 -15.55 -30.44
N ALA A 279 -1.87 -15.53 -31.21
CA ALA A 279 -2.36 -16.72 -31.93
C ALA A 279 -1.34 -17.23 -32.95
N GLY A 280 -0.71 -16.34 -33.72
CA GLY A 280 0.18 -16.70 -34.82
C GLY A 280 -0.57 -17.51 -35.88
N ASP A 281 0.05 -18.58 -36.35
CA ASP A 281 -0.51 -19.50 -37.36
C ASP A 281 -1.42 -20.59 -36.78
N ARG A 282 -1.67 -20.57 -35.46
CA ARG A 282 -2.44 -21.62 -34.78
C ARG A 282 -3.94 -21.49 -35.10
N PRO A 283 -4.66 -22.62 -35.19
CA PRO A 283 -6.12 -22.60 -35.27
C PRO A 283 -6.74 -21.89 -34.06
N VAL A 284 -7.66 -20.99 -34.33
CA VAL A 284 -8.41 -20.20 -33.35
C VAL A 284 -9.89 -20.49 -33.49
N GLU A 285 -10.57 -20.81 -32.40
CA GLU A 285 -12.03 -20.99 -32.40
C GLU A 285 -12.74 -19.66 -32.16
N THR A 286 -12.25 -18.87 -31.20
CA THR A 286 -12.83 -17.56 -30.87
C THR A 286 -11.76 -16.54 -30.50
N ILE A 287 -11.99 -15.29 -30.88
CA ILE A 287 -11.29 -14.10 -30.37
C ILE A 287 -12.37 -13.18 -29.83
N ARG A 288 -12.30 -12.80 -28.55
CA ARG A 288 -13.22 -11.85 -27.91
C ARG A 288 -12.45 -10.75 -27.21
N ILE A 289 -12.63 -9.53 -27.64
CA ILE A 289 -12.07 -8.33 -27.03
C ILE A 289 -13.12 -7.74 -26.10
N TYR A 290 -12.84 -7.80 -24.80
CA TYR A 290 -13.61 -7.14 -23.75
C TYR A 290 -13.00 -5.78 -23.45
N ARG A 291 -13.68 -4.98 -22.63
CA ARG A 291 -13.24 -3.63 -22.25
C ARG A 291 -11.82 -3.58 -21.70
N ASP A 292 -11.43 -4.58 -20.90
CA ASP A 292 -10.18 -4.61 -20.12
C ASP A 292 -9.25 -5.78 -20.48
N TYR A 293 -9.71 -6.79 -21.22
CA TYR A 293 -8.91 -7.95 -21.62
C TYR A 293 -9.33 -8.53 -22.97
N VAL A 294 -8.50 -9.39 -23.52
CA VAL A 294 -8.85 -10.23 -24.68
C VAL A 294 -8.92 -11.68 -24.23
N LYS A 295 -9.96 -12.40 -24.62
CA LYS A 295 -10.06 -13.84 -24.45
C LYS A 295 -9.94 -14.52 -25.82
N LEU A 296 -9.10 -15.55 -25.92
CA LEU A 296 -8.95 -16.38 -27.11
C LEU A 296 -9.13 -17.84 -26.73
N THR A 297 -9.69 -18.62 -27.64
CA THR A 297 -9.63 -20.08 -27.58
C THR A 297 -8.80 -20.55 -28.76
N VAL A 298 -7.58 -21.03 -28.50
CA VAL A 298 -6.53 -21.26 -29.50
C VAL A 298 -5.87 -22.63 -29.30
N ALA A 299 -5.45 -23.27 -30.39
CA ALA A 299 -4.83 -24.59 -30.31
C ALA A 299 -3.59 -24.61 -29.37
N ASN A 300 -3.54 -25.62 -28.53
CA ASN A 300 -2.44 -25.85 -27.60
C ASN A 300 -1.22 -26.37 -28.38
N PRO A 301 -0.05 -25.71 -28.28
CA PRO A 301 1.14 -26.10 -29.05
C PRO A 301 1.74 -27.43 -28.58
N SER A 302 1.43 -27.88 -27.37
CA SER A 302 2.00 -29.07 -26.74
C SER A 302 1.11 -30.31 -26.82
N GLN A 303 -0.17 -30.14 -27.20
CA GLN A 303 -1.15 -31.21 -27.22
C GLN A 303 -1.98 -31.15 -28.51
N ALA A 304 -1.91 -32.22 -29.31
CA ALA A 304 -2.68 -32.33 -30.54
C ALA A 304 -4.19 -32.34 -30.23
N ASN A 305 -4.97 -31.57 -30.99
CA ASN A 305 -6.43 -31.43 -30.85
C ASN A 305 -6.89 -30.94 -29.46
N ALA A 306 -6.01 -30.27 -28.70
CA ALA A 306 -6.39 -29.56 -27.48
C ALA A 306 -6.38 -28.06 -27.73
N TYR A 307 -7.23 -27.33 -27.01
CA TYR A 307 -7.31 -25.87 -27.09
C TYR A 307 -7.08 -25.27 -25.70
N ASP A 308 -6.44 -24.11 -25.68
CA ASP A 308 -6.26 -23.32 -24.47
C ASP A 308 -7.19 -22.11 -24.51
N ASP A 309 -7.85 -21.89 -23.38
CA ASP A 309 -8.53 -20.65 -23.05
C ASP A 309 -7.49 -19.66 -22.53
N VAL A 310 -7.17 -18.66 -23.35
CA VAL A 310 -6.14 -17.66 -23.08
C VAL A 310 -6.78 -16.32 -22.79
N THR A 311 -6.42 -15.71 -21.66
CA THR A 311 -6.76 -14.33 -21.32
C THR A 311 -5.53 -13.44 -21.41
N LEU A 312 -5.57 -12.43 -22.28
CA LEU A 312 -4.51 -11.43 -22.47
C LEU A 312 -4.90 -10.12 -21.78
N ARG A 313 -4.03 -9.64 -20.86
CA ARG A 313 -4.15 -8.36 -20.14
C ARG A 313 -2.82 -7.61 -20.23
N GLY A 314 -2.76 -6.51 -20.98
CA GLY A 314 -1.46 -5.90 -21.30
C GLY A 314 -0.52 -6.91 -21.96
N ALA A 315 0.74 -6.98 -21.54
CA ALA A 315 1.68 -8.02 -21.98
C ALA A 315 1.57 -9.36 -21.23
N ILE A 316 0.63 -9.51 -20.28
CA ILE A 316 0.45 -10.75 -19.53
C ILE A 316 -0.54 -11.65 -20.25
N SER A 317 -0.20 -12.95 -20.31
CA SER A 317 -1.10 -14.01 -20.75
C SER A 317 -1.33 -15.02 -19.61
N ASP A 318 -2.59 -15.34 -19.33
CA ASP A 318 -3.00 -16.46 -18.49
C ASP A 318 -3.62 -17.51 -19.43
N SER A 319 -2.98 -18.67 -19.55
CA SER A 319 -3.43 -19.78 -20.39
C SER A 319 -3.90 -20.92 -19.51
N ARG A 320 -5.09 -21.46 -19.81
CA ARG A 320 -5.63 -22.64 -19.15
C ARG A 320 -6.16 -23.62 -20.19
N PRO A 321 -6.02 -24.94 -19.99
CA PRO A 321 -6.66 -25.91 -20.85
C PRO A 321 -8.16 -25.64 -20.91
N ASP A 322 -8.73 -25.58 -22.11
CA ASP A 322 -10.18 -25.48 -22.25
C ASP A 322 -10.80 -26.84 -21.91
N GLY A 323 -11.64 -26.84 -20.87
CA GLY A 323 -12.38 -28.02 -20.42
C GLY A 323 -13.33 -28.60 -21.47
N ALA A 324 -13.64 -27.84 -22.53
CA ALA A 324 -14.45 -28.29 -23.68
C ALA A 324 -13.60 -28.55 -24.94
N SER A 325 -12.26 -28.59 -24.85
CA SER A 325 -11.35 -28.77 -26.00
C SER A 325 -11.74 -29.89 -26.95
N TYR A 326 -12.25 -31.01 -26.43
CA TYR A 326 -12.64 -32.19 -27.20
C TYR A 326 -13.90 -31.99 -28.06
N ALA A 327 -14.67 -30.93 -27.83
CA ALA A 327 -15.88 -30.61 -28.57
C ALA A 327 -15.63 -29.68 -29.77
N ILE A 328 -14.47 -29.01 -29.81
CA ILE A 328 -14.13 -28.05 -30.87
C ILE A 328 -13.77 -28.81 -32.14
N ARG A 329 -14.57 -28.63 -33.19
CA ARG A 329 -14.33 -29.30 -34.47
C ARG A 329 -13.33 -28.50 -35.31
N PRO A 330 -12.45 -29.14 -36.12
CA PRO A 330 -11.47 -28.41 -36.94
C PRO A 330 -12.12 -27.38 -37.88
N ASP A 331 -13.31 -27.68 -38.38
CA ASP A 331 -14.10 -26.81 -39.26
C ASP A 331 -14.84 -25.69 -38.50
N GLU A 332 -14.65 -25.56 -37.19
CA GLU A 332 -15.11 -24.42 -36.37
C GLU A 332 -13.98 -23.44 -36.05
N THR A 333 -12.77 -23.72 -36.54
CA THR A 333 -11.60 -22.88 -36.34
C THR A 333 -11.23 -22.08 -37.58
N PHE A 334 -10.51 -20.99 -37.37
CA PHE A 334 -9.96 -20.10 -38.40
C PHE A 334 -8.53 -19.70 -38.03
N ARG A 335 -7.78 -19.12 -38.98
CA ARG A 335 -6.49 -18.50 -38.66
C ARG A 335 -6.67 -17.04 -38.31
N ALA A 336 -5.93 -16.53 -37.33
CA ALA A 336 -6.01 -15.11 -36.98
C ALA A 336 -5.68 -14.19 -38.18
N SER A 337 -4.83 -14.64 -39.11
CA SER A 337 -4.52 -13.94 -40.36
C SER A 337 -5.71 -13.81 -41.34
N GLU A 338 -6.75 -14.62 -41.19
CA GLU A 338 -7.98 -14.56 -41.99
C GLU A 338 -8.95 -13.48 -41.47
N THR A 339 -8.65 -12.89 -40.31
CA THR A 339 -9.44 -11.79 -39.74
C THR A 339 -8.90 -10.42 -40.16
N ASN A 340 -9.74 -9.39 -40.06
CA ASN A 340 -9.37 -8.03 -40.47
C ASN A 340 -9.85 -6.99 -39.45
N PHE A 341 -8.92 -6.16 -38.96
CA PHE A 341 -9.23 -5.05 -38.04
C PHE A 341 -10.29 -4.10 -38.61
N ALA A 342 -10.27 -3.81 -39.91
CA ALA A 342 -11.24 -2.89 -40.52
C ALA A 342 -12.69 -3.37 -40.35
N MET A 343 -12.91 -4.68 -40.36
CA MET A 343 -14.24 -5.27 -40.17
C MET A 343 -14.69 -5.21 -38.72
N LEU A 344 -13.75 -5.36 -37.81
CA LEU A 344 -13.98 -5.22 -36.38
C LEU A 344 -14.28 -3.75 -35.99
N ASP A 345 -13.55 -2.79 -36.56
CA ASP A 345 -13.80 -1.35 -36.41
C ASP A 345 -15.17 -0.96 -37.00
N HIS A 346 -15.48 -1.42 -38.22
CA HIS A 346 -16.77 -1.19 -38.86
C HIS A 346 -17.95 -1.74 -38.03
N ALA A 347 -17.86 -3.00 -37.59
CA ALA A 347 -18.89 -3.62 -36.76
C ALA A 347 -19.08 -2.87 -35.43
N LEU A 348 -18.00 -2.39 -34.80
CA LEU A 348 -18.09 -1.61 -33.57
C LEU A 348 -18.80 -0.27 -33.80
N VAL A 349 -18.44 0.45 -34.87
CA VAL A 349 -19.06 1.74 -35.21
C VAL A 349 -20.55 1.56 -35.51
N ASP A 350 -20.90 0.60 -36.37
CA ASP A 350 -22.31 0.33 -36.71
C ASP A 350 -23.12 -0.12 -35.48
N ALA A 351 -22.58 -1.04 -34.68
CA ALA A 351 -23.27 -1.51 -33.48
C ALA A 351 -23.44 -0.39 -32.44
N SER A 352 -22.48 0.55 -32.34
CA SER A 352 -22.57 1.72 -31.45
C SER A 352 -23.59 2.76 -31.93
N LEU A 353 -23.94 2.80 -33.21
CA LEU A 353 -25.02 3.67 -33.72
C LEU A 353 -26.41 3.16 -33.31
N HIS A 354 -26.55 1.86 -33.06
CA HIS A 354 -27.83 1.20 -32.82
C HIS A 354 -28.00 0.65 -31.40
N GLY A 355 -26.96 0.73 -30.57
CA GLY A 355 -26.94 0.26 -29.18
C GLY A 355 -26.29 1.27 -28.25
N ASP A 356 -26.55 1.15 -26.94
CA ASP A 356 -25.84 1.94 -25.95
C ASP A 356 -24.41 1.44 -25.81
N ARG A 357 -23.44 2.28 -26.19
CA ARG A 357 -22.01 1.97 -26.12
C ARG A 357 -21.55 1.61 -24.70
N LYS A 358 -22.25 2.10 -23.65
CA LYS A 358 -21.97 1.73 -22.25
C LYS A 358 -22.37 0.30 -21.92
N LYS A 359 -23.31 -0.26 -22.66
CA LYS A 359 -23.78 -1.64 -22.52
C LYS A 359 -22.89 -2.63 -23.28
N LEU A 360 -21.86 -2.19 -24.01
CA LEU A 360 -21.01 -3.08 -24.79
C LEU A 360 -20.15 -3.97 -23.88
N ILE A 361 -20.26 -5.30 -24.04
CA ILE A 361 -19.54 -6.30 -23.23
C ILE A 361 -18.28 -6.76 -23.97
N TYR A 362 -18.41 -7.12 -25.24
CA TYR A 362 -17.30 -7.61 -26.06
C TYR A 362 -17.54 -7.39 -27.55
N ILE A 363 -16.46 -7.44 -28.31
CA ILE A 363 -16.46 -7.57 -29.77
C ILE A 363 -15.42 -8.59 -30.19
N GLY A 364 -15.68 -9.38 -31.24
CA GLY A 364 -14.63 -10.24 -31.77
C GLY A 364 -15.09 -11.23 -32.82
N PHE A 365 -14.22 -12.19 -33.14
CA PHE A 365 -14.41 -13.14 -34.23
C PHE A 365 -14.78 -14.53 -33.71
N ARG A 366 -15.66 -15.20 -34.45
CA ARG A 366 -15.92 -16.64 -34.29
C ARG A 366 -16.35 -17.23 -35.63
N THR A 367 -16.29 -18.54 -35.75
CA THR A 367 -16.93 -19.25 -36.87
C THR A 367 -18.43 -19.42 -36.59
N ARG A 368 -19.29 -19.18 -37.58
CA ARG A 368 -20.72 -19.49 -37.51
C ARG A 368 -21.15 -20.18 -38.80
N SER A 369 -22.09 -21.11 -38.70
CA SER A 369 -22.81 -21.64 -39.87
C SER A 369 -23.87 -20.62 -40.28
N ILE A 370 -23.74 -20.07 -41.49
CA ILE A 370 -24.71 -19.15 -42.08
C ILE A 370 -25.50 -19.92 -43.15
N PRO A 371 -26.84 -19.80 -43.17
CA PRO A 371 -27.64 -20.30 -44.28
C PRO A 371 -27.19 -19.68 -45.60
N ASP A 372 -26.79 -20.52 -46.54
CA ASP A 372 -26.44 -20.13 -47.91
C ASP A 372 -27.58 -20.53 -48.84
N VAL A 373 -28.12 -19.56 -49.56
CA VAL A 373 -29.19 -19.78 -50.53
C VAL A 373 -28.58 -19.63 -51.92
N GLY A 374 -28.07 -20.75 -52.43
CA GLY A 374 -27.57 -20.85 -53.79
C GLY A 374 -28.72 -21.04 -54.79
N ARG A 375 -28.59 -20.47 -55.99
CA ARG A 375 -29.36 -20.89 -57.17
C ARG A 375 -28.59 -22.02 -57.85
N GLY A 376 -29.14 -23.23 -57.84
CA GLY A 376 -28.61 -24.34 -58.62
C GLY A 376 -28.77 -24.09 -60.13
N THR A 377 -28.06 -24.87 -60.94
CA THR A 377 -28.15 -24.86 -62.41
C THR A 377 -29.54 -25.17 -62.95
N ASP A 378 -30.41 -25.76 -62.12
CA ASP A 378 -31.79 -26.16 -62.47
C ASP A 378 -32.85 -25.18 -61.93
N ASP A 379 -32.45 -23.94 -61.59
CA ASP A 379 -33.32 -22.87 -61.06
C ASP A 379 -34.01 -23.21 -59.71
N ARG A 380 -33.64 -24.33 -59.08
CA ARG A 380 -34.03 -24.68 -57.70
C ARG A 380 -33.11 -24.01 -56.70
N ALA A 381 -33.71 -23.36 -55.70
CA ALA A 381 -32.98 -22.88 -54.54
C ALA A 381 -32.42 -24.07 -53.76
N THR A 382 -31.09 -24.16 -53.65
CA THR A 382 -30.43 -25.10 -52.75
C THR A 382 -30.11 -24.36 -51.46
N THR A 383 -30.71 -24.80 -50.36
CA THR A 383 -30.40 -24.30 -49.02
C THR A 383 -29.24 -25.11 -48.44
N GLY A 384 -28.06 -24.51 -48.42
CA GLY A 384 -26.89 -25.05 -47.74
C GLY A 384 -26.60 -24.27 -46.45
N ASN A 385 -25.63 -24.73 -45.68
CA ASN A 385 -25.00 -23.91 -44.65
C ASN A 385 -23.55 -23.71 -45.05
N ARG A 386 -23.14 -22.46 -45.28
CA ARG A 386 -21.72 -22.11 -45.43
C ARG A 386 -21.18 -21.74 -44.05
N LYS A 387 -20.02 -22.29 -43.70
CA LYS A 387 -19.27 -21.80 -42.54
C LYS A 387 -18.50 -20.56 -42.93
N SER A 388 -18.64 -19.50 -42.14
CA SER A 388 -17.88 -18.27 -42.32
C SER A 388 -17.44 -17.69 -40.98
N ILE A 389 -16.40 -16.86 -41.06
CA ILE A 389 -15.96 -16.05 -39.94
C ILE A 389 -16.96 -14.90 -39.82
N VAL A 390 -17.42 -14.66 -38.60
CA VAL A 390 -18.31 -13.55 -38.28
C VAL A 390 -17.72 -12.69 -37.17
N VAL A 391 -18.02 -11.39 -37.21
CA VAL A 391 -17.79 -10.47 -36.10
C VAL A 391 -19.04 -10.44 -35.23
N THR A 392 -18.89 -10.69 -33.94
CA THR A 392 -20.00 -10.60 -32.97
C THR A 392 -19.73 -9.46 -32.00
N VAL A 393 -20.70 -8.57 -31.84
CA VAL A 393 -20.70 -7.48 -30.85
C VAL A 393 -21.77 -7.80 -29.80
N GLY A 394 -21.35 -8.02 -28.56
CA GLY A 394 -22.24 -8.35 -27.44
C GLY A 394 -22.58 -7.13 -26.59
N PHE A 395 -23.85 -7.01 -26.21
CA PHE A 395 -24.38 -5.97 -25.33
C PHE A 395 -25.04 -6.58 -24.10
N ASP A 396 -24.90 -5.90 -22.97
CA ASP A 396 -25.60 -6.18 -21.73
C ASP A 396 -27.01 -5.58 -21.80
N GLY A 397 -28.00 -6.38 -21.46
CA GLY A 397 -29.40 -6.00 -21.58
C GLY A 397 -30.15 -6.29 -20.29
N ASP A 398 -31.14 -5.46 -19.98
CA ASP A 398 -31.94 -5.59 -18.75
C ASP A 398 -32.72 -6.92 -18.68
N TYR A 399 -32.85 -7.62 -19.81
CA TYR A 399 -33.53 -8.91 -19.97
C TYR A 399 -32.62 -10.02 -20.55
N GLY A 400 -31.29 -9.83 -20.51
CA GLY A 400 -30.30 -10.76 -21.04
C GLY A 400 -29.41 -10.13 -22.11
N SER A 401 -28.28 -10.79 -22.40
CA SER A 401 -27.30 -10.30 -23.37
C SER A 401 -27.83 -10.37 -24.79
N THR A 402 -27.81 -9.26 -25.53
CA THR A 402 -28.08 -9.24 -26.97
C THR A 402 -26.77 -9.23 -27.74
N SER A 403 -26.77 -9.74 -28.97
CA SER A 403 -25.58 -9.71 -29.81
C SER A 403 -25.94 -9.36 -31.25
N ARG A 404 -25.12 -8.51 -31.87
CA ARG A 404 -25.18 -8.22 -33.30
C ARG A 404 -24.07 -8.98 -34.01
N THR A 405 -24.42 -9.65 -35.11
CA THR A 405 -23.45 -10.43 -35.90
C THR A 405 -23.24 -9.75 -37.25
N TYR A 406 -22.01 -9.75 -37.73
CA TYR A 406 -21.62 -9.20 -39.02
C TYR A 406 -20.79 -10.24 -39.76
N ASP A 407 -20.97 -10.33 -41.07
CA ASP A 407 -20.12 -11.14 -41.92
C ASP A 407 -18.71 -10.53 -41.96
N ALA A 408 -17.67 -11.32 -41.67
CA ALA A 408 -16.31 -10.79 -41.56
C ALA A 408 -15.64 -10.51 -42.92
N GLU A 409 -16.21 -10.98 -44.03
CA GLU A 409 -15.70 -10.74 -45.38
C GLU A 409 -16.31 -9.45 -45.97
N THR A 410 -17.62 -9.29 -45.79
CA THR A 410 -18.41 -8.22 -46.42
C THR A 410 -18.76 -7.07 -45.47
N GLY A 411 -18.65 -7.28 -44.15
CA GLY A 411 -19.08 -6.31 -43.14
C GLY A 411 -20.60 -6.17 -43.00
N ARG A 412 -21.38 -6.99 -43.73
CA ARG A 412 -22.84 -6.93 -43.74
C ARG A 412 -23.40 -7.47 -42.43
N PHE A 413 -24.39 -6.78 -41.86
CA PHE A 413 -25.13 -7.26 -40.70
C PHE A 413 -25.88 -8.56 -41.02
N LEU A 414 -25.78 -9.52 -40.10
CA LEU A 414 -26.41 -10.84 -40.14
C LEU A 414 -27.35 -10.92 -38.93
N ASP A 415 -28.64 -11.05 -39.20
CA ASP A 415 -29.70 -11.14 -38.18
C ASP A 415 -29.54 -12.39 -37.28
#